data_AF-A0A6H1Q9M4-F1
#
_entry.id   AF-A0A6H1Q9M4-F1
#
_cell.length_a   1.000
_cell.length_b   1.000
_cell.length_c   1.000
_cell.angle_alpha   90.00
_cell.angle_beta   90.00
_cell.angle_gamma   90.00
#
_symmetry.space_group_name_H-M   'P 1'
#
loop_
_entity.id
_entity.type
_entity.pdbx_description
1 polymer ?
#
loop_
_entity_poly.entity_id
_entity_poly.type
_entity_poly.pdbx_seq_one_letter_code
_entity_poly.pdbx_strand_id
1 'polypeptide(L)'
;MILLLIASTKVINTHNEAENNSLKYWERTTNLYKTNITNQLNRNNTVEENNYLKKASKFVYKIQKNYKTFIIAPYNYATIQENNKEFFIGQKVYPNFEDYVSQPAGAGICVDLNYLKYYNPISFEESTDLNLINSDPLTTYILVPKKYKEYAKMIEKNYLEDIQFRLEDSPPQAPYKNPNLKNLKIKLIFVNNNQKYFSFNTLYGKAKDNYTITDPIVRVINPEITESLFWGNILTSDGGLFFDQKHTSNQNFFNQINPYIKEFNLENIINFSYSVFQETGELLSQKKVNKLNAYLQYLLILGLFIIINFQMIFVSFTINSKKIALKKIFGYSPISQVLDLCLLPFTIELFATMCFQLIFSKNTYLYFIIFMIFLINLITSIIIYKKNSFKYFKENIL
;
A
#
# COMPACT_ATOMS: atom_id res chain seq x y z
N MET A 1 4.72 -23.18 22.83
CA MET A 1 4.04 -23.64 21.61
C MET A 1 2.91 -22.71 21.15
N ILE A 2 1.92 -22.35 21.99
CA ILE A 2 0.88 -21.36 21.63
C ILE A 2 1.49 -20.06 21.08
N LEU A 3 2.53 -19.53 21.73
CA LEU A 3 3.27 -18.35 21.26
C LEU A 3 3.96 -18.53 19.89
N LEU A 4 4.43 -19.74 19.59
CA LEU A 4 5.04 -20.10 18.30
C LEU A 4 4.00 -20.11 17.17
N LEU A 5 2.80 -20.60 17.49
CA LEU A 5 1.68 -20.64 16.56
C LEU A 5 1.15 -19.23 16.27
N ILE A 6 1.02 -18.37 17.30
CA ILE A 6 0.68 -16.95 17.14
C ILE A 6 1.76 -16.21 16.32
N ALA A 7 3.04 -16.50 16.55
CA ALA A 7 4.13 -15.92 15.77
C ALA A 7 4.09 -16.37 14.31
N SER A 8 3.80 -17.65 14.04
CA SER A 8 3.75 -18.20 12.68
C SER A 8 2.64 -17.58 11.83
N THR A 9 1.45 -17.36 12.39
CA THR A 9 0.35 -16.69 11.68
C THR A 9 0.67 -15.23 11.38
N LYS A 10 1.32 -14.54 12.30
CA LYS A 10 1.77 -13.14 12.11
C LYS A 10 2.82 -13.03 10.99
N VAL A 11 3.77 -13.97 10.93
CA VAL A 11 4.82 -14.00 9.89
C VAL A 11 4.25 -14.34 8.50
N ILE A 12 3.35 -15.32 8.40
CA ILE A 12 2.68 -15.69 7.14
C ILE A 12 1.89 -14.49 6.59
N ASN A 13 1.17 -13.77 7.46
CA ASN A 13 0.44 -12.57 7.05
C ASN A 13 1.35 -11.42 6.58
N THR A 14 2.60 -11.36 7.05
CA THR A 14 3.61 -10.39 6.58
C THR A 14 4.41 -10.84 5.36
N HIS A 15 4.24 -12.08 4.87
CA HIS A 15 4.97 -12.61 3.71
C HIS A 15 4.18 -12.45 2.40
N ASN A 16 3.48 -11.34 2.21
CA ASN A 16 2.78 -11.06 0.96
C ASN A 16 3.79 -10.62 -0.12
N GLU A 17 3.95 -11.42 -1.18
CA GLU A 17 4.82 -11.18 -2.35
C GLU A 17 4.58 -9.82 -3.04
N ALA A 18 3.41 -9.22 -2.86
CA ALA A 18 3.08 -7.89 -3.34
C ALA A 18 4.06 -6.80 -2.86
N GLU A 19 4.66 -6.95 -1.68
CA GLU A 19 5.54 -5.92 -1.11
C GLU A 19 6.87 -5.78 -1.85
N ASN A 20 7.44 -6.88 -2.38
CA ASN A 20 8.72 -6.83 -3.11
C ASN A 20 8.59 -6.23 -4.50
N ASN A 21 7.44 -6.44 -5.18
CA ASN A 21 7.19 -5.82 -6.48
C ASN A 21 6.87 -4.32 -6.37
N SER A 22 6.27 -3.89 -5.26
CA SER A 22 5.96 -2.46 -5.03
C SER A 22 7.23 -1.59 -4.97
N LEU A 23 8.33 -2.10 -4.42
CA LEU A 23 9.60 -1.36 -4.29
C LEU A 23 10.14 -0.87 -5.66
N LYS A 24 10.03 -1.69 -6.71
CA LYS A 24 10.48 -1.32 -8.07
C LYS A 24 9.68 -0.16 -8.66
N TYR A 25 8.39 -0.04 -8.33
CA TYR A 25 7.58 1.10 -8.76
C TYR A 25 7.99 2.39 -8.03
N TRP A 26 8.32 2.29 -6.75
CA TRP A 26 8.74 3.43 -5.94
C TRP A 26 10.15 3.93 -6.27
N GLU A 27 11.06 3.11 -6.82
CA GLU A 27 12.36 3.59 -7.35
C GLU A 27 12.20 4.72 -8.38
N ARG A 28 11.08 4.72 -9.12
CA ARG A 28 10.74 5.76 -10.10
C ARG A 28 10.45 7.12 -9.46
N THR A 29 10.25 7.16 -8.14
CA THR A 29 9.94 8.39 -7.39
C THR A 29 11.15 9.05 -6.75
N THR A 30 12.36 8.49 -6.95
CA THR A 30 13.63 8.98 -6.35
C THR A 30 13.91 10.45 -6.60
N ASN A 31 13.51 10.98 -7.76
CA ASN A 31 13.68 12.39 -8.13
C ASN A 31 12.39 13.21 -7.98
N LEU A 32 11.36 12.66 -7.34
CA LEU A 32 10.05 13.31 -7.24
C LEU A 32 9.89 14.04 -5.92
N TYR A 33 9.41 15.27 -6.01
CA TYR A 33 9.10 16.14 -4.88
C TYR A 33 7.67 16.65 -4.97
N LYS A 34 7.12 16.97 -3.81
CA LYS A 34 5.81 17.60 -3.65
C LYS A 34 5.93 18.79 -2.72
N THR A 35 4.96 19.70 -2.83
CA THR A 35 4.75 20.77 -1.87
C THR A 35 3.79 20.31 -0.77
N ASN A 36 3.76 21.06 0.33
CA ASN A 36 2.67 20.96 1.28
C ASN A 36 2.10 22.35 1.57
N ILE A 37 0.81 22.41 1.88
CA ILE A 37 0.15 23.62 2.39
C ILE A 37 -0.10 23.50 3.89
N THR A 38 0.06 24.60 4.62
CA THR A 38 -0.25 24.67 6.04
C THR A 38 -1.76 24.79 6.27
N ASN A 39 -2.21 24.40 7.47
CA ASN A 39 -3.61 24.60 7.89
C ASN A 39 -3.88 26.04 8.39
N GLN A 40 -3.15 27.03 7.87
CA GLN A 40 -3.27 28.44 8.30
C GLN A 40 -4.34 29.21 7.53
N LEU A 41 -4.93 28.61 6.48
CA LEU A 41 -6.01 29.20 5.70
C LEU A 41 -7.35 29.01 6.39
N ASN A 42 -8.09 30.09 6.62
CA ASN A 42 -9.49 29.98 7.05
C ASN A 42 -10.38 29.62 5.85
N ARG A 43 -10.59 28.33 5.64
CA ARG A 43 -11.41 27.79 4.54
C ARG A 43 -12.87 28.23 4.54
N ASN A 44 -13.39 28.68 5.70
CA ASN A 44 -14.75 29.20 5.81
C ASN A 44 -14.86 30.66 5.33
N ASN A 45 -13.74 31.36 5.13
CA ASN A 45 -13.71 32.70 4.58
C ASN A 45 -13.56 32.65 3.05
N THR A 46 -14.68 32.82 2.34
CA THR A 46 -14.73 32.75 0.87
C THR A 46 -13.76 33.72 0.18
N VAL A 47 -13.54 34.91 0.73
CA VAL A 47 -12.63 35.90 0.12
C VAL A 47 -11.18 35.44 0.25
N GLU A 48 -10.81 34.91 1.40
CA GLU A 48 -9.48 34.37 1.66
C GLU A 48 -9.20 33.13 0.79
N GLU A 49 -10.15 32.19 0.75
CA GLU A 49 -10.07 30.99 -0.07
C GLU A 49 -9.94 31.35 -1.56
N ASN A 50 -10.81 32.22 -2.08
CA ASN A 50 -10.76 32.62 -3.49
C ASN A 50 -9.43 33.30 -3.87
N ASN A 51 -8.89 34.12 -2.96
CA ASN A 51 -7.57 34.74 -3.16
C ASN A 51 -6.45 33.69 -3.18
N TYR A 52 -6.50 32.70 -2.30
CA TYR A 52 -5.56 31.58 -2.32
C TYR A 52 -5.66 30.79 -3.62
N LEU A 53 -6.85 30.36 -4.04
CA LEU A 53 -7.05 29.55 -5.24
C LEU A 53 -6.54 30.27 -6.51
N LYS A 54 -6.77 31.58 -6.62
CA LYS A 54 -6.26 32.40 -7.73
C LYS A 54 -4.74 32.54 -7.73
N LYS A 55 -4.11 32.59 -6.55
CA LYS A 55 -2.63 32.59 -6.43
C LYS A 55 -2.05 31.21 -6.75
N ALA A 56 -2.70 30.15 -6.27
CA ALA A 56 -2.31 28.77 -6.53
C ALA A 56 -2.33 28.45 -8.02
N SER A 57 -3.39 28.83 -8.75
CA SER A 57 -3.47 28.60 -10.20
C SER A 57 -2.34 29.30 -10.97
N LYS A 58 -2.04 30.56 -10.63
CA LYS A 58 -0.93 31.32 -11.23
C LYS A 58 0.43 30.70 -10.91
N PHE A 59 0.63 30.29 -9.65
CA PHE A 59 1.84 29.62 -9.20
C PHE A 59 2.06 28.32 -9.97
N VAL A 60 1.06 27.44 -10.06
CA VAL A 60 1.17 26.17 -10.78
C VAL A 60 1.50 26.41 -12.25
N TYR A 61 0.81 27.35 -12.91
CA TYR A 61 1.09 27.70 -14.31
C TYR A 61 2.53 28.17 -14.51
N LYS A 62 3.05 29.03 -13.61
CA LYS A 62 4.43 29.51 -13.66
C LYS A 62 5.43 28.37 -13.44
N ILE A 63 5.15 27.49 -12.48
CA ILE A 63 5.98 26.34 -12.15
C ILE A 63 6.07 25.36 -13.33
N GLN A 64 4.93 25.00 -13.95
CA GLN A 64 4.88 24.08 -15.10
C GLN A 64 5.70 24.56 -16.31
N LYS A 65 5.94 25.87 -16.43
CA LYS A 65 6.83 26.43 -17.46
C LYS A 65 8.31 26.35 -17.14
N ASN A 66 8.67 26.40 -15.85
CA ASN A 66 10.06 26.51 -15.41
C ASN A 66 10.63 25.18 -14.89
N TYR A 67 9.77 24.23 -14.56
CA TYR A 67 10.14 22.94 -14.00
C TYR A 67 9.46 21.81 -14.76
N LYS A 68 10.14 20.67 -14.81
CA LYS A 68 9.53 19.43 -15.27
C LYS A 68 8.57 18.92 -14.20
N THR A 69 7.28 19.04 -14.46
CA THR A 69 6.23 18.61 -13.54
C THR A 69 5.21 17.73 -14.24
N PHE A 70 4.46 16.99 -13.45
CA PHE A 70 3.29 16.28 -13.93
C PHE A 70 2.19 16.26 -12.86
N ILE A 71 0.96 15.97 -13.28
CA ILE A 71 -0.19 15.93 -12.39
C ILE A 71 -0.91 14.60 -12.53
N ILE A 72 -1.15 13.95 -11.38
CA ILE A 72 -2.13 12.88 -11.24
C ILE A 72 -2.92 13.09 -9.94
N ALA A 73 -4.24 13.19 -10.08
CA ALA A 73 -5.19 13.40 -8.99
C ALA A 73 -6.24 12.27 -9.02
N PRO A 74 -5.97 11.13 -8.34
CA PRO A 74 -6.86 9.98 -8.32
C PRO A 74 -7.70 9.93 -7.03
N TYR A 75 -8.29 11.06 -6.64
CA TYR A 75 -8.95 11.23 -5.33
C TYR A 75 -10.04 10.20 -5.03
N ASN A 76 -10.77 9.76 -6.06
CA ASN A 76 -11.83 8.75 -5.93
C ASN A 76 -11.30 7.36 -5.56
N TYR A 77 -9.99 7.13 -5.67
CA TYR A 77 -9.31 5.88 -5.35
C TYR A 77 -8.64 5.89 -3.97
N ALA A 78 -8.98 6.87 -3.12
CA ALA A 78 -8.63 6.82 -1.72
C ALA A 78 -9.24 5.57 -1.07
N THR A 79 -8.43 4.83 -0.31
CA THR A 79 -8.88 3.60 0.35
C THR A 79 -9.50 3.90 1.70
N ILE A 80 -10.71 3.39 1.92
CA ILE A 80 -11.40 3.40 3.21
C ILE A 80 -11.62 1.97 3.70
N GLN A 81 -11.52 1.76 5.00
CA GLN A 81 -11.80 0.46 5.62
C GLN A 81 -13.11 0.48 6.40
N GLU A 82 -13.96 -0.49 6.12
CA GLU A 82 -15.24 -0.68 6.80
C GLU A 82 -15.54 -2.18 6.89
N ASN A 83 -15.91 -2.67 8.08
CA ASN A 83 -16.23 -4.08 8.32
C ASN A 83 -15.13 -5.05 7.81
N ASN A 84 -13.85 -4.72 8.03
CA ASN A 84 -12.67 -5.45 7.55
C ASN A 84 -12.60 -5.62 6.02
N LYS A 85 -13.33 -4.80 5.26
CA LYS A 85 -13.24 -4.71 3.81
C LYS A 85 -12.74 -3.34 3.39
N GLU A 86 -11.91 -3.32 2.36
CA GLU A 86 -11.29 -2.13 1.82
C GLU A 86 -11.97 -1.72 0.51
N PHE A 87 -12.52 -0.51 0.50
CA PHE A 87 -13.22 0.08 -0.64
C PHE A 87 -12.52 1.35 -1.11
N PHE A 88 -12.72 1.70 -2.38
CA PHE A 88 -12.40 3.04 -2.85
C PHE A 88 -13.56 4.00 -2.56
N ILE A 89 -13.27 5.27 -2.26
CA ILE A 89 -14.30 6.29 -2.02
C ILE A 89 -15.31 6.34 -3.18
N GLY A 90 -14.84 6.33 -4.43
CA GLY A 90 -15.73 6.38 -5.60
C GLY A 90 -16.70 5.21 -5.70
N GLN A 91 -16.28 4.01 -5.26
CA GLN A 91 -17.16 2.84 -5.19
C GLN A 91 -18.21 2.95 -4.07
N LYS A 92 -17.91 3.72 -3.02
CA LYS A 92 -18.87 3.95 -1.93
C LYS A 92 -19.87 5.05 -2.28
N VAL A 93 -19.43 6.09 -2.99
CA VAL A 93 -20.31 7.14 -3.49
C VAL A 93 -21.26 6.57 -4.55
N TYR A 94 -20.74 5.75 -5.47
CA TYR A 94 -21.52 5.08 -6.51
C TYR A 94 -21.34 3.56 -6.43
N PRO A 95 -22.20 2.86 -5.65
CA PRO A 95 -22.11 1.41 -5.52
C PRO A 95 -22.63 0.66 -6.75
N ASN A 96 -23.51 1.29 -7.54
CA ASN A 96 -23.95 0.75 -8.82
C ASN A 96 -22.81 0.87 -9.86
N PHE A 97 -22.58 -0.19 -10.63
CA PHE A 97 -21.48 -0.23 -11.60
C PHE A 97 -21.62 0.81 -12.73
N GLU A 98 -22.82 0.97 -13.28
CA GLU A 98 -23.13 1.94 -14.34
C GLU A 98 -22.86 3.37 -13.87
N ASP A 99 -23.30 3.72 -12.66
CA ASP A 99 -23.00 5.03 -12.06
C ASP A 99 -21.51 5.17 -11.76
N TYR A 100 -20.87 4.12 -11.22
CA TYR A 100 -19.46 4.13 -10.89
C TYR A 100 -18.59 4.44 -12.12
N VAL A 101 -18.85 3.83 -13.27
CA VAL A 101 -18.04 4.03 -14.48
C VAL A 101 -18.43 5.27 -15.29
N SER A 102 -19.56 5.90 -14.99
CA SER A 102 -20.06 7.06 -15.74
C SER A 102 -19.97 8.39 -15.01
N GLN A 103 -19.91 8.36 -13.67
CA GLN A 103 -19.85 9.55 -12.85
C GLN A 103 -18.40 10.00 -12.62
N PRO A 104 -18.10 11.31 -12.71
CA PRO A 104 -16.76 11.84 -12.46
C PRO A 104 -16.20 11.51 -11.06
N ALA A 105 -17.06 11.41 -10.05
CA ALA A 105 -16.69 11.01 -8.68
C ALA A 105 -16.70 9.48 -8.45
N GLY A 106 -16.98 8.68 -9.49
CA GLY A 106 -16.90 7.22 -9.46
C GLY A 106 -15.50 6.73 -9.83
N ALA A 107 -15.33 6.22 -11.04
CA ALA A 107 -14.08 5.65 -11.56
C ALA A 107 -13.11 6.70 -12.13
N GLY A 108 -13.40 7.99 -11.93
CA GLY A 108 -12.65 9.10 -12.49
C GLY A 108 -11.27 9.33 -11.85
N ILE A 109 -10.28 9.70 -12.67
CA ILE A 109 -9.03 10.34 -12.25
C ILE A 109 -8.77 11.59 -13.12
N CYS A 110 -8.02 12.56 -12.60
CA CYS A 110 -7.56 13.70 -13.39
C CYS A 110 -6.04 13.62 -13.61
N VAL A 111 -5.56 13.83 -14.83
CA VAL A 111 -4.12 13.82 -15.15
C VAL A 111 -3.77 14.92 -16.14
N ASP A 112 -2.52 15.38 -16.13
CA ASP A 112 -2.01 16.24 -17.21
C ASP A 112 -1.34 15.43 -18.33
N LEU A 113 -1.00 16.11 -19.43
CA LEU A 113 -0.35 15.48 -20.57
C LEU A 113 1.07 15.01 -20.24
N ASN A 114 1.78 15.66 -19.32
CA ASN A 114 3.13 15.25 -18.93
C ASN A 114 3.12 13.88 -18.25
N TYR A 115 2.12 13.61 -17.39
CA TYR A 115 1.91 12.30 -16.80
C TYR A 115 1.78 11.22 -17.88
N LEU A 116 0.88 11.41 -18.85
CA LEU A 116 0.64 10.44 -19.93
C LEU A 116 1.84 10.29 -20.87
N LYS A 117 2.61 11.36 -21.14
CA LYS A 117 3.76 11.31 -22.06
C LYS A 117 4.99 10.66 -21.44
N TYR A 118 5.31 10.96 -20.19
CA TYR A 118 6.61 10.65 -19.61
C TYR A 118 6.57 9.67 -18.44
N TYR A 119 5.44 9.55 -17.74
CA TYR A 119 5.36 8.77 -16.50
C TYR A 119 4.43 7.55 -16.62
N ASN A 120 3.38 7.64 -17.43
CA ASN A 120 2.47 6.52 -17.63
C ASN A 120 1.93 6.50 -19.08
N PRO A 121 2.79 6.16 -20.07
CA PRO A 121 2.35 5.97 -21.44
C PRO A 121 1.26 4.92 -21.53
N ILE A 122 0.21 5.23 -22.26
CA ILE A 122 -0.94 4.36 -22.49
C ILE A 122 -1.12 4.10 -23.98
N SER A 123 -1.80 3.01 -24.28
CA SER A 123 -2.18 2.59 -25.61
C SER A 123 -3.62 3.01 -25.92
N PHE A 124 -3.78 3.69 -27.05
CA PHE A 124 -5.07 4.09 -27.58
C PHE A 124 -5.67 2.97 -28.43
N GLU A 125 -7.00 2.92 -28.53
CA GLU A 125 -7.66 1.98 -29.44
C GLU A 125 -7.41 2.37 -30.91
N GLU A 126 -7.46 3.67 -31.20
CA GLU A 126 -7.09 4.25 -32.48
C GLU A 126 -5.88 5.17 -32.30
N SER A 127 -5.01 5.22 -33.30
CA SER A 127 -3.80 6.06 -33.26
C SER A 127 -4.19 7.51 -32.97
N THR A 128 -3.81 7.99 -31.77
CA THR A 128 -4.14 9.33 -31.29
C THR A 128 -2.85 10.09 -31.01
N ASP A 129 -2.72 11.28 -31.59
CA ASP A 129 -1.63 12.19 -31.25
C ASP A 129 -1.97 12.94 -29.95
N LEU A 130 -1.23 12.63 -28.88
CA LEU A 130 -1.33 13.30 -27.59
C LEU A 130 -1.11 14.82 -27.66
N ASN A 131 -0.45 15.33 -28.71
CA ASN A 131 -0.24 16.76 -28.89
C ASN A 131 -1.49 17.51 -29.36
N LEU A 132 -2.50 16.80 -29.89
CA LEU A 132 -3.78 17.38 -30.30
C LEU A 132 -4.77 17.46 -29.12
N ILE A 133 -4.50 16.76 -28.03
CA ILE A 133 -5.29 16.90 -26.80
C ILE A 133 -5.04 18.29 -26.21
N ASN A 134 -6.14 18.98 -25.86
CA ASN A 134 -6.18 20.39 -25.46
C ASN A 134 -5.81 21.41 -26.56
N SER A 135 -5.93 21.05 -27.85
CA SER A 135 -5.80 22.03 -28.95
C SER A 135 -6.97 23.02 -29.01
N ASP A 136 -8.15 22.61 -28.54
CA ASP A 136 -9.33 23.47 -28.41
C ASP A 136 -9.46 23.91 -26.93
N PRO A 137 -9.41 25.22 -26.64
CA PRO A 137 -9.46 25.74 -25.29
C PRO A 137 -10.75 25.41 -24.54
N LEU A 138 -11.87 25.16 -25.24
CA LEU A 138 -13.19 24.89 -24.64
C LEU A 138 -13.58 23.41 -24.62
N THR A 139 -12.66 22.51 -25.01
CA THR A 139 -12.91 21.07 -25.00
C THR A 139 -12.13 20.38 -23.89
N THR A 140 -12.83 19.58 -23.08
CA THR A 140 -12.18 18.62 -22.15
C THR A 140 -12.15 17.23 -22.78
N TYR A 141 -10.98 16.61 -22.73
CA TYR A 141 -10.77 15.27 -23.25
C TYR A 141 -10.90 14.23 -22.15
N ILE A 142 -11.72 13.21 -22.38
CA ILE A 142 -11.93 12.10 -21.45
C ILE A 142 -11.46 10.80 -22.10
N LEU A 143 -10.51 10.12 -21.47
CA LEU A 143 -10.02 8.82 -21.95
C LEU A 143 -10.84 7.71 -21.29
N VAL A 144 -11.44 6.87 -22.13
CA VAL A 144 -12.40 5.85 -21.71
C VAL A 144 -11.89 4.48 -22.11
N PRO A 145 -11.66 3.55 -21.17
CA PRO A 145 -11.37 2.15 -21.49
C PRO A 145 -12.43 1.56 -22.43
N LYS A 146 -12.00 0.85 -23.47
CA LYS A 146 -12.86 0.28 -24.51
C LYS A 146 -14.05 -0.51 -23.97
N LYS A 147 -13.88 -1.21 -22.84
CA LYS A 147 -14.96 -1.96 -22.17
C LYS A 147 -16.13 -1.09 -21.68
N TYR A 148 -15.95 0.22 -21.51
CA TYR A 148 -17.00 1.14 -21.06
C TYR A 148 -17.66 1.92 -22.20
N LYS A 149 -17.44 1.52 -23.47
CA LYS A 149 -18.05 2.15 -24.66
C LYS A 149 -19.57 2.24 -24.59
N GLU A 150 -20.23 1.26 -23.98
CA GLU A 150 -21.69 1.25 -23.83
C GLU A 150 -22.21 2.46 -23.00
N TYR A 151 -21.40 2.97 -22.07
CA TYR A 151 -21.73 4.12 -21.22
C TYR A 151 -21.28 5.47 -21.80
N ALA A 152 -20.74 5.51 -23.03
CA ALA A 152 -20.12 6.71 -23.61
C ALA A 152 -21.03 7.96 -23.56
N LYS A 153 -22.30 7.84 -23.94
CA LYS A 153 -23.24 8.97 -23.91
C LYS A 153 -23.47 9.51 -22.50
N MET A 154 -23.51 8.61 -21.52
CA MET A 154 -23.72 9.00 -20.13
C MET A 154 -22.45 9.59 -19.51
N ILE A 155 -21.27 9.04 -19.82
CA ILE A 155 -19.98 9.64 -19.47
C ILE A 155 -19.89 11.06 -20.02
N GLU A 156 -20.18 11.25 -21.31
CA GLU A 156 -20.11 12.56 -21.96
C GLU A 156 -21.03 13.58 -21.26
N LYS A 157 -22.28 13.20 -20.99
CA LYS A 157 -23.25 14.04 -20.29
C LYS A 157 -22.79 14.39 -18.87
N ASN A 158 -22.47 13.37 -18.06
CA ASN A 158 -22.15 13.56 -16.64
C ASN A 158 -20.89 14.41 -16.47
N TYR A 159 -19.85 14.20 -17.29
CA TYR A 159 -18.63 15.00 -17.24
C TYR A 159 -18.86 16.44 -17.72
N LEU A 160 -19.75 16.68 -18.69
CA LEU A 160 -20.09 18.02 -19.13
C LEU A 160 -20.80 18.81 -18.02
N GLU A 161 -21.84 18.21 -17.42
CA GLU A 161 -22.62 18.82 -16.33
C GLU A 161 -21.73 19.14 -15.13
N ASP A 162 -20.86 18.21 -14.76
CA ASP A 162 -19.94 18.33 -13.63
C ASP A 162 -18.86 19.40 -13.83
N ILE A 163 -18.32 19.56 -15.06
CA ILE A 163 -17.39 20.65 -15.37
C ILE A 163 -18.10 22.00 -15.37
N GLN A 164 -19.31 22.08 -15.93
CA GLN A 164 -20.12 23.30 -15.88
C GLN A 164 -20.38 23.73 -14.44
N PHE A 165 -20.82 22.79 -13.59
CA PHE A 165 -21.05 23.03 -12.18
C PHE A 165 -19.79 23.52 -11.45
N ARG A 166 -18.65 22.83 -11.61
CA ARG A 166 -17.40 23.22 -10.93
C ARG A 166 -16.86 24.58 -11.37
N LEU A 167 -17.01 24.94 -12.64
CA LEU A 167 -16.59 26.25 -13.15
C LEU A 167 -17.52 27.39 -12.70
N GLU A 168 -18.81 27.09 -12.46
CA GLU A 168 -19.77 28.04 -11.90
C GLU A 168 -19.53 28.28 -10.40
N ASP A 169 -19.23 27.23 -9.64
CA ASP A 169 -18.99 27.29 -8.19
C ASP A 169 -17.59 27.82 -7.82
N SER A 170 -16.63 27.77 -8.75
CA SER A 170 -15.25 28.19 -8.49
C SER A 170 -14.98 29.65 -8.83
N PRO A 171 -14.05 30.33 -8.12
CA PRO A 171 -13.63 31.67 -8.49
C PRO A 171 -12.95 31.69 -9.86
N PRO A 172 -12.93 32.85 -10.55
CA PRO A 172 -12.33 32.98 -11.87
C PRO A 172 -10.89 32.46 -11.93
N GLN A 173 -10.64 31.60 -12.90
CA GLN A 173 -9.34 30.92 -13.04
C GLN A 173 -8.31 31.84 -13.68
N ALA A 174 -7.32 32.31 -12.93
CA ALA A 174 -6.19 33.04 -13.51
C ALA A 174 -5.11 32.09 -14.04
N PRO A 175 -4.43 32.38 -15.18
CA PRO A 175 -4.48 33.63 -15.95
C PRO A 175 -5.59 33.70 -17.03
N TYR A 176 -6.46 32.70 -17.11
CA TYR A 176 -7.47 32.59 -18.15
C TYR A 176 -8.72 33.44 -17.85
N LYS A 177 -9.57 33.61 -18.86
CA LYS A 177 -10.88 34.25 -18.68
C LYS A 177 -11.92 33.16 -18.42
N ASN A 178 -12.98 33.51 -17.68
CA ASN A 178 -14.09 32.58 -17.49
C ASN A 178 -14.69 32.20 -18.86
N PRO A 179 -14.74 30.89 -19.17
CA PRO A 179 -15.31 30.43 -20.42
C PRO A 179 -16.83 30.64 -20.43
N ASN A 180 -17.42 30.73 -21.62
CA ASN A 180 -18.86 30.61 -21.75
C ASN A 180 -19.23 29.12 -21.55
N LEU A 181 -19.90 28.83 -20.44
CA LEU A 181 -20.27 27.46 -20.05
C LEU A 181 -21.07 26.70 -21.11
N LYS A 182 -21.85 27.42 -21.95
CA LYS A 182 -22.65 26.83 -23.03
C LYS A 182 -21.82 26.30 -24.20
N ASN A 183 -20.58 26.77 -24.34
CA ASN A 183 -19.70 26.40 -25.44
C ASN A 183 -18.73 25.26 -25.07
N LEU A 184 -18.77 24.80 -23.82
CA LEU A 184 -17.93 23.70 -23.34
C LEU A 184 -18.31 22.40 -24.04
N LYS A 185 -17.30 21.59 -24.35
CA LYS A 185 -17.46 20.30 -25.02
C LYS A 185 -16.69 19.22 -24.30
N ILE A 186 -17.21 18.00 -24.38
CA ILE A 186 -16.49 16.79 -23.99
C ILE A 186 -16.11 16.03 -25.25
N LYS A 187 -14.86 15.56 -25.32
CA LYS A 187 -14.42 14.65 -26.37
C LYS A 187 -13.91 13.36 -25.75
N LEU A 188 -14.58 12.26 -26.06
CA LEU A 188 -14.17 10.95 -25.62
C LEU A 188 -13.07 10.40 -26.55
N ILE A 189 -12.04 9.82 -25.96
CA ILE A 189 -11.01 9.06 -26.67
C ILE A 189 -10.98 7.67 -26.06
N PHE A 190 -11.12 6.63 -26.88
CA PHE A 190 -11.10 5.26 -26.39
C PHE A 190 -9.68 4.72 -26.28
N VAL A 191 -9.41 4.05 -25.16
CA VAL A 191 -8.12 3.44 -24.85
C VAL A 191 -8.26 1.95 -24.63
N ASN A 192 -7.17 1.19 -24.81
CA ASN A 192 -7.21 -0.25 -24.59
C ASN A 192 -7.50 -0.58 -23.12
N ASN A 193 -8.03 -1.78 -22.88
CA ASN A 193 -8.33 -2.27 -21.54
C ASN A 193 -7.07 -2.78 -20.81
N ASN A 194 -7.21 -3.06 -19.51
CA ASN A 194 -6.18 -3.57 -18.61
C ASN A 194 -4.96 -2.63 -18.46
N GLN A 195 -5.17 -1.33 -18.58
CA GLN A 195 -4.11 -0.33 -18.44
C GLN A 195 -4.01 0.14 -17.00
N LYS A 196 -2.78 0.18 -16.49
CA LYS A 196 -2.47 0.54 -15.11
C LYS A 196 -1.94 1.97 -15.05
N TYR A 197 -2.47 2.73 -14.10
CA TYR A 197 -2.09 4.12 -13.82
C TYR A 197 -1.47 4.15 -12.43
N PHE A 198 -0.16 4.36 -12.34
CA PHE A 198 0.50 4.48 -11.04
C PHE A 198 0.13 5.80 -10.37
N SER A 199 -0.34 5.77 -9.13
CA SER A 199 -0.88 6.95 -8.43
C SER A 199 0.20 7.88 -7.87
N PHE A 200 1.43 7.40 -7.70
CA PHE A 200 2.54 8.11 -7.03
C PHE A 200 2.21 8.59 -5.60
N ASN A 201 1.14 8.06 -4.99
CA ASN A 201 0.72 8.39 -3.63
C ASN A 201 0.12 7.16 -2.94
N THR A 202 0.62 6.83 -1.75
CA THR A 202 0.21 5.64 -0.99
C THR A 202 -1.24 5.70 -0.48
N LEU A 203 -1.86 6.87 -0.48
CA LEU A 203 -3.28 7.04 -0.14
C LEU A 203 -4.23 6.54 -1.23
N TYR A 204 -3.74 6.44 -2.49
CA TYR A 204 -4.57 6.12 -3.64
C TYR A 204 -4.17 4.80 -4.28
N GLY A 205 -5.15 3.95 -4.54
CA GLY A 205 -4.93 2.57 -5.00
C GLY A 205 -4.53 1.65 -3.85
N LYS A 206 -4.36 0.35 -4.16
CA LYS A 206 -4.12 -0.67 -3.13
C LYS A 206 -2.66 -1.10 -3.12
N ALA A 207 -2.12 -1.34 -1.93
CA ALA A 207 -0.75 -1.83 -1.77
C ALA A 207 -0.51 -3.16 -2.52
N LYS A 208 -1.51 -4.06 -2.52
CA LYS A 208 -1.46 -5.34 -3.25
C LYS A 208 -1.33 -5.16 -4.77
N ASP A 209 -1.82 -4.03 -5.29
CA ASP A 209 -1.84 -3.68 -6.71
C ASP A 209 -0.74 -2.64 -7.02
N ASN A 210 0.29 -2.54 -6.18
CA ASN A 210 1.39 -1.58 -6.28
C ASN A 210 0.92 -0.12 -6.40
N TYR A 211 -0.19 0.24 -5.74
CA TYR A 211 -0.79 1.58 -5.82
C TYR A 211 -1.10 2.01 -7.26
N THR A 212 -1.40 1.04 -8.12
CA THR A 212 -1.87 1.28 -9.48
C THR A 212 -3.39 1.20 -9.54
N ILE A 213 -3.96 1.98 -10.44
CA ILE A 213 -5.40 2.02 -10.74
C ILE A 213 -5.59 1.42 -12.12
N THR A 214 -6.46 0.42 -12.23
CA THR A 214 -6.68 -0.29 -13.49
C THR A 214 -7.94 0.21 -14.17
N ASP A 215 -7.82 0.61 -15.44
CA ASP A 215 -8.91 1.10 -16.28
C ASP A 215 -9.81 2.18 -15.62
N PRO A 216 -9.24 3.31 -15.14
CA PRO A 216 -10.04 4.46 -14.72
C PRO A 216 -10.62 5.21 -15.93
N ILE A 217 -11.62 6.07 -15.68
CA ILE A 217 -12.01 7.13 -16.62
C ILE A 217 -11.09 8.32 -16.41
N VAL A 218 -10.35 8.75 -17.42
CA VAL A 218 -9.30 9.76 -17.26
C VAL A 218 -9.76 11.11 -17.81
N ARG A 219 -9.96 12.11 -16.95
CA ARG A 219 -10.08 13.52 -17.37
C ARG A 219 -8.68 14.07 -17.63
N VAL A 220 -8.39 14.43 -18.87
CA VAL A 220 -7.16 15.16 -19.19
C VAL A 220 -7.38 16.63 -18.81
N ILE A 221 -6.48 17.16 -17.99
CA ILE A 221 -6.52 18.54 -17.52
C ILE A 221 -6.37 19.47 -18.72
N ASN A 222 -7.38 20.29 -18.97
CA ASN A 222 -7.29 21.45 -19.86
C ASN A 222 -7.08 22.70 -18.99
N PRO A 223 -5.89 23.33 -19.03
CA PRO A 223 -5.58 24.48 -18.20
C PRO A 223 -6.52 25.68 -18.36
N GLU A 224 -7.32 25.80 -19.43
CA GLU A 224 -8.20 26.96 -19.62
C GLU A 224 -9.59 26.80 -18.97
N ILE A 225 -9.99 25.55 -18.69
CA ILE A 225 -11.32 25.17 -18.21
C ILE A 225 -11.25 24.22 -17.02
N THR A 226 -10.14 24.25 -16.27
CA THR A 226 -9.96 23.51 -15.02
C THR A 226 -10.15 24.46 -13.85
N GLU A 227 -11.10 24.13 -12.99
CA GLU A 227 -11.54 24.93 -11.86
C GLU A 227 -10.42 25.37 -10.91
N SER A 228 -10.54 26.59 -10.36
CA SER A 228 -9.56 27.16 -9.43
C SER A 228 -9.33 26.30 -8.18
N LEU A 229 -10.38 25.65 -7.69
CA LEU A 229 -10.32 24.75 -6.53
C LEU A 229 -9.33 23.58 -6.75
N PHE A 230 -9.31 23.02 -7.97
CA PHE A 230 -8.39 21.94 -8.34
C PHE A 230 -6.93 22.36 -8.13
N TRP A 231 -6.57 23.56 -8.60
CA TRP A 231 -5.19 24.07 -8.50
C TRP A 231 -4.72 24.30 -7.06
N GLY A 232 -5.62 24.66 -6.15
CA GLY A 232 -5.30 24.70 -4.71
C GLY A 232 -5.07 23.31 -4.14
N ASN A 233 -5.98 22.37 -4.41
CA ASN A 233 -5.95 21.03 -3.83
C ASN A 233 -4.72 20.23 -4.23
N ILE A 234 -4.21 20.38 -5.46
CA ILE A 234 -3.03 19.63 -5.91
C ILE A 234 -1.72 20.05 -5.22
N LEU A 235 -1.69 21.18 -4.49
CA LEU A 235 -0.51 21.67 -3.76
C LEU A 235 -0.38 21.09 -2.35
N THR A 236 -1.41 20.40 -1.86
CA THR A 236 -1.42 19.71 -0.55
C THR A 236 -0.44 18.54 -0.52
N SER A 237 -0.10 18.06 0.68
CA SER A 237 0.68 16.82 0.82
C SER A 237 0.03 15.64 0.09
N ASP A 238 -1.29 15.55 0.09
CA ASP A 238 -1.99 14.44 -0.55
C ASP A 238 -2.36 14.76 -2.00
N GLY A 239 -2.02 15.96 -2.46
CA GLY A 239 -2.33 16.51 -3.76
C GLY A 239 -1.62 15.81 -4.91
N GLY A 240 -1.97 16.24 -6.13
CA GLY A 240 -1.56 15.58 -7.36
C GLY A 240 -0.39 16.20 -8.11
N LEU A 241 0.21 17.31 -7.64
CA LEU A 241 1.32 17.95 -8.34
C LEU A 241 2.67 17.35 -7.94
N PHE A 242 3.43 16.89 -8.92
CA PHE A 242 4.76 16.30 -8.74
C PHE A 242 5.81 17.09 -9.52
N PHE A 243 6.96 17.28 -8.89
CA PHE A 243 8.13 17.92 -9.47
C PHE A 243 9.21 16.87 -9.71
N ASP A 244 9.69 16.72 -10.93
CA ASP A 244 10.79 15.83 -11.28
C ASP A 244 12.09 16.62 -11.32
N GLN A 245 12.83 16.56 -10.22
CA GLN A 245 14.09 17.25 -10.04
C GLN A 245 15.18 16.28 -9.60
N LYS A 246 16.22 16.15 -10.42
CA LYS A 246 17.29 15.18 -10.14
C LYS A 246 18.10 15.60 -8.91
N HIS A 247 18.36 14.62 -8.02
CA HIS A 247 19.40 14.66 -6.99
C HIS A 247 19.49 15.97 -6.17
N THR A 248 18.38 16.42 -5.60
CA THR A 248 18.32 17.64 -4.80
C THR A 248 17.81 17.31 -3.39
N SER A 249 18.37 17.88 -2.31
CA SER A 249 17.76 17.68 -0.98
C SER A 249 16.41 18.40 -0.88
N ASN A 250 15.52 17.97 0.02
CA ASN A 250 14.21 18.64 0.23
C ASN A 250 14.36 20.15 0.46
N GLN A 251 15.34 20.56 1.26
CA GLN A 251 15.63 21.97 1.53
C GLN A 251 16.10 22.71 0.28
N ASN A 252 16.97 22.09 -0.52
CA ASN A 252 17.46 22.70 -1.75
C ASN A 252 16.34 22.84 -2.79
N PHE A 253 15.45 21.84 -2.91
CA PHE A 253 14.31 21.92 -3.82
C PHE A 253 13.33 23.02 -3.38
N PHE A 254 13.01 23.09 -2.07
CA PHE A 254 12.20 24.19 -1.54
C PHE A 254 12.82 25.56 -1.86
N ASN A 255 14.13 25.73 -1.66
CA ASN A 255 14.83 26.97 -1.97
C ASN A 255 14.76 27.35 -3.47
N GLN A 256 14.71 26.36 -4.38
CA GLN A 256 14.57 26.60 -5.82
C GLN A 256 13.16 27.12 -6.19
N ILE A 257 12.11 26.60 -5.55
CA ILE A 257 10.74 27.05 -5.81
C ILE A 257 10.34 28.29 -5.00
N ASN A 258 11.08 28.59 -3.92
CA ASN A 258 10.78 29.70 -3.01
C ASN A 258 10.62 31.06 -3.70
N PRO A 259 11.46 31.49 -4.66
CA PRO A 259 11.25 32.76 -5.38
C PRO A 259 9.86 32.87 -6.02
N TYR A 260 9.32 31.77 -6.56
CA TYR A 260 7.98 31.72 -7.14
C TYR A 260 6.89 31.73 -6.06
N ILE A 261 7.13 31.09 -4.91
CA ILE A 261 6.23 31.17 -3.75
C ILE A 261 6.11 32.64 -3.28
N LYS A 262 7.23 33.39 -3.25
CA LYS A 262 7.26 34.82 -2.92
C LYS A 262 6.55 35.66 -3.97
N GLU A 263 6.80 35.41 -5.26
CA GLU A 263 6.17 36.12 -6.39
C GLU A 263 4.64 36.16 -6.29
N PHE A 264 4.03 35.08 -5.78
CA PHE A 264 2.57 34.97 -5.64
C PHE A 264 2.05 35.16 -4.21
N ASN A 265 2.88 35.60 -3.26
CA ASN A 265 2.52 35.79 -1.84
C ASN A 265 1.92 34.53 -1.21
N LEU A 266 2.62 33.40 -1.34
CA LEU A 266 2.24 32.08 -0.80
C LEU A 266 3.16 31.59 0.34
N GLU A 267 4.06 32.43 0.85
CA GLU A 267 5.09 32.03 1.84
C GLU A 267 4.52 31.45 3.15
N ASN A 268 3.41 31.98 3.63
CA ASN A 268 2.75 31.49 4.85
C ASN A 268 1.91 30.22 4.61
N ILE A 269 1.70 29.86 3.34
CA ILE A 269 0.85 28.75 2.93
C ILE A 269 1.71 27.56 2.54
N ILE A 270 2.67 27.75 1.64
CA ILE A 270 3.60 26.70 1.19
C ILE A 270 4.90 26.83 1.98
N ASN A 271 5.05 26.04 3.03
CA ASN A 271 6.14 26.19 3.99
C ASN A 271 7.26 25.15 3.88
N PHE A 272 7.02 24.03 3.20
CA PHE A 272 8.07 23.04 2.89
C PHE A 272 7.76 22.22 1.65
N SER A 273 8.77 21.47 1.23
CA SER A 273 8.68 20.44 0.21
C SER A 273 9.28 19.15 0.74
N TYR A 274 8.88 18.01 0.17
CA TYR A 274 9.38 16.70 0.60
C TYR A 274 9.52 15.76 -0.59
N SER A 275 10.42 14.78 -0.44
CA SER A 275 10.67 13.73 -1.43
C SER A 275 9.63 12.62 -1.30
N VAL A 276 8.97 12.30 -2.42
CA VAL A 276 8.01 11.19 -2.50
C VAL A 276 8.68 9.85 -2.20
N PHE A 277 9.94 9.69 -2.62
CA PHE A 277 10.71 8.48 -2.34
C PHE A 277 11.07 8.33 -0.87
N GLN A 278 11.39 9.42 -0.16
CA GLN A 278 11.72 9.33 1.27
C GLN A 278 10.48 8.95 2.08
N GLU A 279 9.34 9.59 1.83
CA GLU A 279 8.08 9.28 2.52
C GLU A 279 7.67 7.82 2.31
N THR A 280 7.67 7.36 1.06
CA THR A 280 7.33 5.97 0.72
C THR A 280 8.41 5.00 1.20
N GLY A 281 9.68 5.39 1.11
CA GLY A 281 10.84 4.63 1.59
C GLY A 281 10.83 4.44 3.09
N GLU A 282 10.41 5.43 3.88
CA GLU A 282 10.23 5.32 5.33
C GLU A 282 9.07 4.37 5.66
N LEU A 283 7.92 4.51 4.99
CA LEU A 283 6.79 3.58 5.16
C LEU A 283 7.19 2.13 4.81
N LEU A 284 7.96 1.94 3.74
CA LEU A 284 8.45 0.64 3.32
C LEU A 284 9.57 0.12 4.23
N SER A 285 10.45 0.99 4.73
CA SER A 285 11.53 0.67 5.66
C SER A 285 10.96 0.25 7.03
N GLN A 286 9.97 0.98 7.56
CA GLN A 286 9.25 0.60 8.77
C GLN A 286 8.61 -0.77 8.62
N LYS A 287 8.00 -1.08 7.47
CA LYS A 287 7.48 -2.42 7.18
C LYS A 287 8.58 -3.49 7.10
N LYS A 288 9.72 -3.21 6.46
CA LYS A 288 10.89 -4.11 6.42
C LYS A 288 11.47 -4.36 7.80
N VAL A 289 11.61 -3.33 8.64
CA VAL A 289 12.09 -3.44 10.03
C VAL A 289 11.10 -4.24 10.87
N ASN A 290 9.79 -3.99 10.72
CA ASN A 290 8.76 -4.79 11.38
C ASN A 290 8.81 -6.27 10.96
N LYS A 291 9.11 -6.55 9.69
CA LYS A 291 9.32 -7.91 9.18
C LYS A 291 10.58 -8.56 9.76
N LEU A 292 11.71 -7.85 9.78
CA LEU A 292 12.94 -8.32 10.43
C LEU A 292 12.69 -8.62 11.91
N ASN A 293 12.03 -7.71 12.62
CA ASN A 293 11.67 -7.87 14.02
C ASN A 293 10.73 -9.08 14.22
N ALA A 294 9.78 -9.33 13.32
CA ALA A 294 8.93 -10.51 13.37
C ALA A 294 9.74 -11.82 13.19
N TYR A 295 10.72 -11.84 12.26
CA TYR A 295 11.63 -12.99 12.10
C TYR A 295 12.52 -13.20 13.33
N LEU A 296 13.08 -12.12 13.90
CA LEU A 296 13.89 -12.19 15.13
C LEU A 296 13.06 -12.70 16.32
N GLN A 297 11.83 -12.22 16.48
CA GLN A 297 10.89 -12.72 17.48
C GLN A 297 10.58 -14.21 17.26
N TYR A 298 10.36 -14.65 16.02
CA TYR A 298 10.15 -16.07 15.71
C TYR A 298 11.36 -16.93 16.07
N LEU A 299 12.57 -16.50 15.70
CA LEU A 299 13.82 -17.21 16.04
C LEU A 299 14.02 -17.32 17.56
N LEU A 300 13.73 -16.25 18.30
CA LEU A 300 13.79 -16.26 19.77
C LEU A 300 12.79 -17.25 20.38
N ILE A 301 11.53 -17.23 19.93
CA ILE A 301 10.49 -18.14 20.44
C ILE A 301 10.84 -19.60 20.07
N LEU A 302 11.37 -19.84 18.87
CA LEU A 302 11.83 -21.16 18.43
C LEU A 302 13.00 -21.68 19.29
N GLY A 303 13.96 -20.81 19.61
CA GLY A 303 15.05 -21.15 20.54
C GLY A 303 14.55 -21.50 21.93
N LEU A 304 13.67 -20.68 22.51
CA LEU A 304 13.05 -20.94 23.81
C LEU A 304 12.26 -22.26 23.82
N PHE A 305 11.57 -22.57 22.74
CA PHE A 305 10.83 -23.81 22.58
C PHE A 305 11.74 -25.05 22.59
N ILE A 306 12.87 -25.01 21.89
CA ILE A 306 13.85 -26.11 21.90
C ILE A 306 14.41 -26.33 23.31
N ILE A 307 14.73 -25.23 24.02
CA ILE A 307 15.26 -25.31 25.40
C ILE A 307 14.22 -25.95 26.35
N ILE A 308 12.97 -25.49 26.31
CA ILE A 308 11.89 -26.03 27.14
C ILE A 308 11.65 -27.51 26.81
N ASN A 309 11.65 -27.90 25.53
CA ASN A 309 11.48 -29.29 25.14
C ASN A 309 12.61 -30.18 25.66
N PHE A 310 13.85 -29.73 25.54
CA PHE A 310 15.00 -30.44 26.08
C PHE A 310 14.87 -30.64 27.60
N GLN A 311 14.44 -29.60 28.33
CA GLN A 311 14.20 -29.70 29.77
C GLN A 311 13.06 -30.68 30.11
N MET A 312 11.94 -30.63 29.37
CA MET A 312 10.81 -31.53 29.57
C MET A 312 11.19 -33.00 29.35
N ILE A 313 11.97 -33.29 28.32
CA ILE A 313 12.46 -34.64 28.03
C ILE A 313 13.49 -35.07 29.08
N PHE A 314 14.35 -34.16 29.54
CA PHE A 314 15.30 -34.45 30.62
C PHE A 314 14.58 -34.78 31.94
N VAL A 315 13.55 -34.03 32.31
CA VAL A 315 12.70 -34.33 33.48
C VAL A 315 11.98 -35.67 33.29
N SER A 316 11.49 -35.96 32.08
CA SER A 316 10.89 -37.26 31.76
C SER A 316 11.89 -38.41 31.90
N PHE A 317 13.17 -38.17 31.60
CA PHE A 317 14.25 -39.13 31.83
C PHE A 317 14.55 -39.33 33.31
N THR A 318 14.62 -38.28 34.12
CA THR A 318 14.88 -38.44 35.56
C THR A 318 13.78 -39.23 36.25
N ILE A 319 12.51 -38.91 35.94
CA ILE A 319 11.33 -39.64 36.45
C ILE A 319 11.36 -41.11 36.03
N ASN A 320 11.66 -41.41 34.77
CA ASN A 320 11.62 -42.78 34.23
C ASN A 320 12.94 -43.55 34.31
N SER A 321 13.99 -42.97 34.89
CA SER A 321 15.36 -43.52 34.91
C SER A 321 15.42 -44.97 35.41
N LYS A 322 14.75 -45.25 36.53
CA LYS A 322 14.65 -46.62 37.10
C LYS A 322 13.95 -47.60 36.17
N LYS A 323 12.83 -47.18 35.57
CA LYS A 323 12.05 -48.00 34.62
C LYS A 323 12.87 -48.34 33.37
N ILE A 324 13.60 -47.35 32.86
CA ILE A 324 14.48 -47.51 31.69
C ILE A 324 15.63 -48.47 32.00
N ALA A 325 16.23 -48.36 33.19
CA ALA A 325 17.29 -49.27 33.62
C ALA A 325 16.80 -50.72 33.72
N LEU A 326 15.65 -50.95 34.36
CA LEU A 326 15.04 -52.28 34.42
C LEU A 326 14.76 -52.84 33.02
N LYS A 327 14.13 -52.04 32.14
CA LYS A 327 13.86 -52.45 30.75
C LYS A 327 15.14 -52.84 30.01
N LYS A 328 16.25 -52.12 30.21
CA LYS A 328 17.52 -52.45 29.58
C LYS A 328 18.13 -53.75 30.12
N ILE A 329 18.03 -54.01 31.43
CA ILE A 329 18.49 -55.27 32.04
C ILE A 329 17.67 -56.46 31.53
N PHE A 330 16.35 -56.30 31.42
CA PHE A 330 15.45 -57.33 30.90
C PHE A 330 15.45 -57.48 29.37
N GLY A 331 16.36 -56.81 28.65
CA GLY A 331 16.53 -56.99 27.21
C GLY A 331 15.45 -56.35 26.33
N TYR A 332 14.68 -55.39 26.84
CA TYR A 332 13.68 -54.68 26.04
C TYR A 332 14.33 -53.86 24.92
N SER A 333 13.63 -53.72 23.78
CA SER A 333 14.12 -52.96 22.64
C SER A 333 14.38 -51.48 23.00
N PRO A 334 15.41 -50.82 22.43
CA PRO A 334 15.69 -49.41 22.67
C PRO A 334 14.51 -48.49 22.35
N ILE A 335 13.67 -48.86 21.38
CA ILE A 335 12.46 -48.12 20.98
C ILE A 335 11.47 -48.04 22.16
N SER A 336 11.24 -49.17 22.83
CA SER A 336 10.33 -49.24 23.98
C SER A 336 10.80 -48.42 25.19
N GLN A 337 12.09 -48.10 25.25
CA GLN A 337 12.71 -47.29 26.30
C GLN A 337 12.65 -45.80 25.96
N VAL A 338 12.88 -45.45 24.68
CA VAL A 338 12.73 -44.07 24.18
C VAL A 338 11.27 -43.61 24.21
N LEU A 339 10.31 -44.50 23.95
CA LEU A 339 8.88 -44.17 24.02
C LEU A 339 8.45 -43.70 25.42
N ASP A 340 9.01 -44.28 26.49
CA ASP A 340 8.73 -43.82 27.87
C ASP A 340 9.19 -42.37 28.12
N LEU A 341 10.15 -41.86 27.32
CA LEU A 341 10.66 -40.50 27.41
C LEU A 341 9.84 -39.51 26.57
N CYS A 342 9.43 -39.92 25.36
CA CYS A 342 8.74 -39.04 24.41
C CYS A 342 7.26 -38.82 24.73
N LEU A 343 6.58 -39.82 25.32
CA LEU A 343 5.11 -39.83 25.38
C LEU A 343 4.54 -38.67 26.19
N LEU A 344 5.06 -38.40 27.39
CA LEU A 344 4.53 -37.33 28.25
C LEU A 344 4.73 -35.94 27.62
N PRO A 345 5.94 -35.52 27.19
CA PRO A 345 6.13 -34.25 26.49
C PRO A 345 5.22 -34.12 25.25
N PHE A 346 5.12 -35.18 24.45
CA PHE A 346 4.29 -35.17 23.26
C PHE A 346 2.80 -34.99 23.57
N THR A 347 2.27 -35.65 24.61
CA THR A 347 0.86 -35.49 25.00
C THR A 347 0.53 -34.07 25.48
N ILE A 348 1.44 -33.44 26.24
CA ILE A 348 1.29 -32.06 26.71
C ILE A 348 1.25 -31.10 25.52
N GLU A 349 2.13 -31.31 24.55
CA GLU A 349 2.15 -30.50 23.33
C GLU A 349 0.91 -30.75 22.47
N LEU A 350 0.50 -32.00 22.26
CA LEU A 350 -0.72 -32.29 21.52
C LEU A 350 -1.94 -31.58 22.13
N PHE A 351 -2.07 -31.64 23.47
CA PHE A 351 -3.15 -30.95 24.19
C PHE A 351 -3.10 -29.43 24.02
N ALA A 352 -1.93 -28.81 24.19
CA ALA A 352 -1.79 -27.37 24.02
C ALA A 352 -2.07 -26.91 22.57
N THR A 353 -1.90 -27.79 21.58
CA THR A 353 -2.17 -27.47 20.16
C THR A 353 -3.66 -27.54 19.88
N MET A 354 -4.34 -28.53 20.46
CA MET A 354 -5.80 -28.63 20.42
C MET A 354 -6.46 -27.41 21.06
N CYS A 355 -5.99 -26.97 22.23
CA CYS A 355 -6.46 -25.74 22.87
C CYS A 355 -6.26 -24.51 21.97
N PHE A 356 -5.12 -24.41 21.28
CA PHE A 356 -4.87 -23.33 20.33
C PHE A 356 -5.87 -23.34 19.16
N GLN A 357 -6.16 -24.52 18.61
CA GLN A 357 -7.06 -24.69 17.48
C GLN A 357 -8.53 -24.36 17.81
N LEU A 358 -8.94 -24.59 19.07
CA LEU A 358 -10.26 -24.17 19.56
C LEU A 358 -10.40 -22.64 19.61
N ILE A 359 -9.32 -21.92 19.90
CA ILE A 359 -9.34 -20.46 20.05
C ILE A 359 -9.17 -19.75 18.69
N PHE A 360 -8.33 -20.25 17.78
CA PHE A 360 -7.88 -19.49 16.60
C PHE A 360 -8.40 -19.98 15.24
N SER A 361 -9.44 -20.83 15.20
CA SER A 361 -10.08 -21.36 13.97
C SER A 361 -9.16 -22.20 13.05
N LYS A 362 -9.77 -22.95 12.12
CA LYS A 362 -9.15 -24.08 11.37
C LYS A 362 -8.05 -23.65 10.40
N ASN A 363 -6.80 -23.63 10.87
CA ASN A 363 -5.62 -23.46 10.02
C ASN A 363 -5.02 -24.83 9.64
N THR A 364 -5.06 -25.21 8.36
CA THR A 364 -4.63 -26.53 7.88
C THR A 364 -3.13 -26.80 8.06
N TYR A 365 -2.30 -25.75 8.14
CA TYR A 365 -0.85 -25.86 8.35
C TYR A 365 -0.47 -26.35 9.75
N LEU A 366 -1.40 -26.38 10.71
CA LEU A 366 -1.15 -26.85 12.08
C LEU A 366 -0.73 -28.33 12.15
N TYR A 367 -1.30 -29.19 11.31
CA TYR A 367 -0.98 -30.63 11.31
C TYR A 367 0.49 -30.88 10.91
N PHE A 368 1.02 -30.10 9.98
CA PHE A 368 2.43 -30.18 9.57
C PHE A 368 3.36 -29.74 10.71
N ILE A 369 2.99 -28.69 11.45
CA ILE A 369 3.76 -28.21 12.61
C ILE A 369 3.79 -29.28 13.72
N ILE A 370 2.66 -29.93 14.02
CA ILE A 370 2.58 -31.02 15.00
C ILE A 370 3.51 -32.18 14.62
N PHE A 371 3.54 -32.55 13.34
CA PHE A 371 4.43 -33.61 12.86
C PHE A 371 5.91 -33.26 13.02
N MET A 372 6.29 -32.02 12.72
CA MET A 372 7.67 -31.54 12.90
C MET A 372 8.08 -31.52 14.37
N ILE A 373 7.18 -31.10 15.26
CA ILE A 373 7.39 -31.12 16.71
C ILE A 373 7.61 -32.56 17.22
N PHE A 374 6.79 -33.51 16.77
CA PHE A 374 6.95 -34.93 17.09
C PHE A 374 8.34 -35.45 16.69
N LEU A 375 8.81 -35.13 15.48
CA LEU A 375 10.13 -35.51 15.01
C LEU A 375 11.25 -34.92 15.88
N ILE A 376 11.16 -33.64 16.25
CA ILE A 376 12.14 -32.99 17.13
C ILE A 376 12.19 -33.67 18.50
N ASN A 377 11.03 -34.01 19.08
CA ASN A 377 10.96 -34.72 20.37
C ASN A 377 11.53 -36.13 20.31
N LEU A 378 11.29 -36.84 19.22
CA LEU A 378 11.84 -38.18 19.01
C LEU A 378 13.38 -38.12 18.97
N ILE A 379 13.93 -37.20 18.17
CA ILE A 379 15.38 -37.02 18.01
C ILE A 379 16.03 -36.63 19.33
N THR A 380 15.49 -35.63 20.03
CA THR A 380 16.01 -35.16 21.31
C THR A 380 15.96 -36.24 22.40
N SER A 381 14.90 -37.05 22.42
CA SER A 381 14.77 -38.18 23.35
C SER A 381 15.77 -39.29 23.07
N ILE A 382 16.07 -39.58 21.79
CA ILE A 382 17.14 -40.52 21.42
C ILE A 382 18.51 -40.02 21.91
N ILE A 383 18.80 -38.72 21.72
CA ILE A 383 20.06 -38.10 22.17
C ILE A 383 20.19 -38.18 23.69
N ILE A 384 19.16 -37.77 24.43
CA ILE A 384 19.14 -37.79 25.90
C ILE A 384 19.27 -39.22 26.42
N TYR A 385 18.53 -40.17 25.84
CA TYR A 385 18.63 -41.59 26.20
C TYR A 385 20.06 -42.10 26.03
N LYS A 386 20.69 -41.91 24.86
CA LYS A 386 22.06 -42.38 24.62
C LYS A 386 23.06 -41.78 25.61
N LYS A 387 22.99 -40.46 25.83
CA LYS A 387 23.95 -39.75 26.70
C LYS A 387 23.78 -40.10 28.17
N ASN A 388 22.55 -40.12 28.67
CA ASN A 388 22.29 -40.21 30.10
C ASN A 388 22.10 -41.65 30.59
N SER A 389 21.62 -42.58 29.74
CA SER A 389 21.54 -44.00 30.14
C SER A 389 22.93 -44.60 30.36
N PHE A 390 23.92 -44.25 29.54
CA PHE A 390 25.30 -44.70 29.73
C PHE A 390 25.87 -44.22 31.07
N LYS A 391 25.67 -42.94 31.38
CA LYS A 391 26.10 -42.33 32.65
C LYS A 391 25.41 -42.98 33.85
N TYR A 392 24.08 -43.11 33.81
CA TYR A 392 23.30 -43.69 34.90
C TYR A 392 23.70 -45.13 35.22
N PHE A 393 23.94 -45.96 34.19
CA PHE A 393 24.39 -47.35 34.36
C PHE A 393 25.79 -47.45 34.96
N LYS A 394 26.70 -46.54 34.58
CA LYS A 394 28.06 -46.51 35.12
C LYS A 394 28.12 -46.06 36.58
N GLU A 395 27.19 -45.20 37.01
CA GLU A 395 27.21 -44.59 38.35
C GLU A 395 26.39 -45.35 39.40
N ASN A 396 25.40 -46.16 38.99
CA ASN A 396 24.41 -46.73 39.92
C ASN A 396 24.20 -48.24 39.80
N ILE A 397 24.82 -48.93 38.83
CA ILE A 397 24.54 -50.35 38.54
C ILE A 397 25.82 -51.16 38.34
N LEU A 398 26.80 -50.63 37.60
CA LEU A 398 28.21 -51.06 37.63
C LEU A 398 28.90 -50.47 38.86
#